data_AF-A0A953XVU6-F1
#
_entry.id   AF-A0A953XVU6-F1
#
_cell.length_a   1.000
_cell.length_b   1.000
_cell.length_c   1.000
_cell.angle_alpha   90.00
_cell.angle_beta   90.00
_cell.angle_gamma   90.00
#
_symmetry.space_group_name_H-M   'P 1'
#
loop_
_entity.id
_entity.type
_entity.pdbx_description
1 polymer ?
#
loop_
_entity_poly.entity_id
_entity_poly.type
_entity_poly.pdbx_seq_one_letter_code
_entity_poly.pdbx_strand_id
1 'polypeptide(L)'
;SGMKGVGTKAVEKIIEARKKKGKFKGFMHFLDNIDLTHVNKATLESLIKGGAFDSLKLNRNSLLSGLEPALRLASEGAADRARGQKGMFGAPAKGADVDEHQRDLDTLPDKPPFTEAERQRHEKETFGLYITSSPLDTYRETFERYAKNRASNLEESDAGGAVILGGLISGLQVNAVRNESSRNFGKKMARFDLVDETGFTKVTVFPDTYERFEQVIEEDAPVFVRGMLEWQGDDETPTILVSKIIHVNDADQEFEHDDALKFDNEFKLFTSTTPDELPLLEEKTQVRVGGAVAGLRKGTSKRGNEYATFNLAGPKGSFRVLCFGEIAENWVPRLKEGMALFAIGEAQPDRDERYAIKADELLPAAAARSRFTSGVCLTLTTGEINSELLGSLSQLALNYHGTTPLYFKVLGDDGKALDLLEAAPTFRVSPNKDFEDSIAGLLSLDRIQYAS
;
A
#
# COMPACT_ATOMS: atom_id res chain seq x y z
N SER A 1 11.40 20.11 -10.05
CA SER A 1 10.08 20.70 -9.72
C SER A 1 9.39 19.99 -8.56
N GLY A 2 9.78 18.76 -8.16
CA GLY A 2 9.14 18.03 -7.05
C GLY A 2 9.51 18.43 -5.62
N MET A 3 10.15 19.59 -5.39
CA MET A 3 10.50 20.06 -4.03
C MET A 3 9.57 21.21 -3.61
N LYS A 4 8.89 21.07 -2.47
CA LYS A 4 8.13 22.13 -1.82
C LYS A 4 9.06 23.30 -1.49
N GLY A 5 8.59 24.51 -1.82
CA GLY A 5 9.35 25.75 -1.62
C GLY A 5 10.35 26.10 -2.74
N VAL A 6 10.54 25.25 -3.76
CA VAL A 6 11.44 25.53 -4.89
C VAL A 6 10.63 25.91 -6.14
N GLY A 7 10.52 27.21 -6.41
CA GLY A 7 9.81 27.72 -7.58
C GLY A 7 10.51 27.45 -8.92
N THR A 8 9.75 27.34 -10.01
CA THR A 8 10.25 27.04 -11.37
C THR A 8 11.36 28.00 -11.82
N LYS A 9 11.20 29.30 -11.54
CA LYS A 9 12.22 30.33 -11.85
C LYS A 9 13.55 30.11 -11.13
N ALA A 10 13.53 29.62 -9.89
CA ALA A 10 14.75 29.31 -9.15
C ALA A 10 15.50 28.14 -9.82
N VAL A 11 14.78 27.10 -10.24
CA VAL A 11 15.34 25.95 -10.96
C VAL A 11 15.98 26.38 -12.28
N GLU A 12 15.29 27.20 -13.08
CA GLU A 12 15.82 27.73 -14.34
C GLU A 12 17.13 28.48 -14.13
N LYS A 13 17.21 29.34 -13.10
CA LYS A 13 18.41 30.11 -12.78
C LYS A 13 19.58 29.24 -12.31
N ILE A 14 19.30 28.18 -11.56
CA ILE A 14 20.31 27.18 -11.16
C ILE A 14 20.88 26.46 -12.38
N ILE A 15 20.02 26.04 -13.31
CA ILE A 15 20.44 25.38 -14.55
C ILE A 15 21.26 26.34 -15.44
N GLU A 16 20.83 27.59 -15.57
CA GLU A 16 21.53 28.63 -16.32
C GLU A 16 22.94 28.87 -15.76
N ALA A 17 23.06 29.04 -14.44
CA ALA A 17 24.35 29.20 -13.77
C ALA A 17 25.26 27.99 -13.98
N ARG A 18 24.72 26.76 -13.86
CA ARG A 18 25.47 25.53 -14.09
C ARG A 18 25.93 25.38 -15.54
N LYS A 19 25.12 25.77 -16.53
CA LYS A 19 25.51 25.76 -17.95
C LYS A 19 26.68 26.72 -18.22
N LYS A 20 26.70 27.88 -17.54
CA LYS A 20 27.74 28.89 -17.71
C LYS A 20 29.05 28.57 -16.96
N LYS A 21 28.96 27.95 -15.79
CA LYS A 21 30.11 27.75 -14.87
C LYS A 21 30.62 26.31 -14.79
N GLY A 22 29.85 25.34 -15.31
CA GLY A 22 30.13 23.93 -15.15
C GLY A 22 29.68 23.40 -13.79
N LYS A 23 30.24 22.26 -13.36
CA LYS A 23 29.91 21.64 -12.07
C LYS A 23 30.36 22.54 -10.91
N PHE A 24 29.49 22.73 -9.93
CA PHE A 24 29.87 23.42 -8.70
C PHE A 24 30.77 22.50 -7.86
N LYS A 25 31.92 23.04 -7.42
CA LYS A 25 32.93 22.31 -6.62
C LYS A 25 32.79 22.52 -5.11
N GLY A 26 31.90 23.40 -4.69
CA GLY A 26 31.64 23.74 -3.29
C GLY A 26 30.35 24.55 -3.14
N PHE A 27 29.89 24.72 -1.91
CA PHE A 27 28.68 25.46 -1.56
C PHE A 27 28.88 26.97 -1.71
N MET A 28 30.01 27.51 -1.25
CA MET A 28 30.37 28.91 -1.48
C MET A 28 30.55 29.20 -2.98
N HIS A 29 31.15 28.27 -3.73
CA HIS A 29 31.21 28.36 -5.19
C HIS A 29 29.83 28.39 -5.84
N PHE A 30 28.85 27.67 -5.30
CA PHE A 30 27.46 27.75 -5.76
C PHE A 30 26.84 29.13 -5.46
N LEU A 31 26.95 29.61 -4.22
CA LEU A 31 26.38 30.90 -3.81
C LEU A 31 27.00 32.09 -4.57
N ASP A 32 28.30 32.05 -4.88
CA ASP A 32 28.98 33.10 -5.62
C ASP A 32 28.53 33.25 -7.08
N ASN A 33 27.91 32.21 -7.63
CA ASN A 33 27.60 32.08 -9.05
C ASN A 33 26.08 31.96 -9.33
N ILE A 34 25.23 32.04 -8.31
CA ILE A 34 23.78 31.99 -8.43
C ILE A 34 23.16 33.39 -8.25
N ASP A 35 22.00 33.63 -8.86
CA ASP A 35 21.22 34.83 -8.60
C ASP A 35 20.36 34.64 -7.34
N LEU A 36 20.85 35.17 -6.21
CA LEU A 36 20.19 35.12 -4.90
C LEU A 36 18.87 35.90 -4.84
N THR A 37 18.56 36.73 -5.83
CA THR A 37 17.25 37.41 -5.95
C THR A 37 16.14 36.40 -6.24
N HIS A 38 16.46 35.38 -7.05
CA HIS A 38 15.52 34.34 -7.46
C HIS A 38 15.66 33.06 -6.61
N VAL A 39 16.85 32.83 -6.05
CA VAL A 39 17.14 31.70 -5.15
C VAL A 39 17.29 32.24 -3.73
N ASN A 40 16.15 32.45 -3.08
CA ASN A 40 16.10 33.01 -1.72
C ASN A 40 16.50 31.99 -0.64
N LYS A 41 16.61 32.45 0.62
CA LYS A 41 16.98 31.62 1.77
C LYS A 41 16.07 30.38 1.91
N ALA A 42 14.76 30.54 1.80
CA ALA A 42 13.81 29.42 1.93
C ALA A 42 14.05 28.36 0.84
N THR A 43 14.31 28.77 -0.41
CA THR A 43 14.68 27.87 -1.50
C THR A 43 15.97 27.11 -1.18
N LEU A 44 16.99 27.78 -0.62
CA LEU A 44 18.26 27.14 -0.23
C LEU A 44 18.08 26.15 0.92
N GLU A 45 17.27 26.49 1.92
CA GLU A 45 16.91 25.56 3.01
C GLU A 45 16.24 24.29 2.46
N SER A 46 15.26 24.44 1.56
CA SER A 46 14.64 23.28 0.89
C SER A 46 15.64 22.47 0.08
N LEU A 47 16.56 23.11 -0.65
CA LEU A 47 17.60 22.41 -1.43
C LEU A 47 18.58 21.64 -0.53
N ILE A 48 18.97 22.20 0.61
CA ILE A 48 19.84 21.55 1.60
C ILE A 48 19.10 20.36 2.23
N LYS A 49 17.88 20.59 2.75
CA LYS A 49 17.05 19.56 3.37
C LYS A 49 16.76 18.41 2.40
N GLY A 50 16.48 18.73 1.14
CA GLY A 50 16.22 17.78 0.08
C GLY A 50 17.44 17.06 -0.51
N GLY A 51 18.65 17.36 -0.02
CA GLY A 51 19.87 16.65 -0.45
C GLY A 51 20.45 17.08 -1.80
N ALA A 52 20.03 18.23 -2.35
CA ALA A 52 20.56 18.72 -3.63
C ALA A 52 22.09 18.98 -3.59
N PHE A 53 22.66 19.15 -2.40
CA PHE A 53 24.08 19.41 -2.17
C PHE A 53 24.89 18.19 -1.69
N ASP A 54 24.29 16.99 -1.58
CA ASP A 54 24.98 15.80 -1.06
C ASP A 54 26.23 15.41 -1.87
N SER A 55 26.20 15.68 -3.18
CA SER A 55 27.34 15.46 -4.07
C SER A 55 28.60 16.29 -3.71
N LEU A 56 28.45 17.36 -2.92
CA LEU A 56 29.56 18.18 -2.40
C LEU A 56 30.27 17.54 -1.20
N LYS A 57 29.73 16.43 -0.65
CA LYS A 57 30.24 15.73 0.54
C LYS A 57 30.34 16.62 1.78
N LEU A 58 29.44 17.59 1.90
CA LEU A 58 29.31 18.47 3.05
C LEU A 58 28.17 17.99 3.95
N ASN A 59 28.31 18.19 5.27
CA ASN A 59 27.25 17.86 6.21
C ASN A 59 26.04 18.81 6.02
N ARG A 60 24.84 18.25 5.79
CA ARG A 60 23.59 19.03 5.68
C ARG A 60 23.33 19.90 6.92
N ASN A 61 23.68 19.44 8.13
CA ASN A 61 23.49 20.22 9.36
C ASN A 61 24.43 21.44 9.41
N SER A 62 25.68 21.27 8.98
CA SER A 62 26.65 22.35 8.83
C SER A 62 26.20 23.37 7.78
N LEU A 63 25.68 22.91 6.64
CA LEU A 63 25.13 23.76 5.59
C LEU A 63 23.94 24.59 6.09
N LEU A 64 22.98 23.95 6.76
CA LEU A 64 21.77 24.62 7.25
C LEU A 64 22.11 25.63 8.36
N SER A 65 22.97 25.23 9.31
CA SER A 65 23.42 26.10 10.40
C SER A 65 24.28 27.27 9.91
N GLY A 66 25.07 27.05 8.86
CA GLY A 66 25.97 28.05 8.26
C GLY A 66 25.37 28.90 7.15
N LEU A 67 24.10 28.68 6.78
CA LEU A 67 23.49 29.30 5.60
C LEU A 67 23.46 30.83 5.67
N GLU A 68 23.06 31.41 6.80
CA GLU A 68 22.99 32.86 6.95
C GLU A 68 24.37 33.53 6.86
N PRO A 69 25.41 33.09 7.61
CA PRO A 69 26.76 33.58 7.43
C PRO A 69 27.27 33.43 5.99
N ALA A 70 27.04 32.29 5.35
CA ALA A 70 27.47 32.02 3.99
C ALA A 70 26.82 32.98 2.97
N LEU A 71 25.53 33.26 3.12
CA LEU A 71 24.80 34.21 2.27
C LEU A 71 25.31 35.65 2.42
N ARG A 72 25.70 36.06 3.63
CA ARG A 72 26.30 37.38 3.86
C ARG A 72 27.63 37.51 3.14
N LEU A 73 28.51 36.52 3.30
CA LEU A 73 29.82 36.47 2.64
C LEU A 73 29.71 36.50 1.11
N ALA A 74 28.78 35.71 0.53
CA ALA A 74 28.54 35.71 -0.91
C ALA A 74 28.03 37.07 -1.41
N SER A 75 27.16 37.72 -0.63
CA SER A 75 26.59 39.04 -0.98
C SER A 75 27.63 40.15 -0.89
N GLU A 76 28.49 40.14 0.13
CA GLU A 76 29.63 41.05 0.28
C GLU A 76 30.61 40.88 -0.88
N GLY A 77 30.97 39.64 -1.21
CA GLY A 77 31.84 39.33 -2.36
C GLY A 77 31.24 39.78 -3.69
N ALA A 78 29.92 39.68 -3.87
CA ALA A 78 29.23 40.18 -5.07
C ALA A 78 29.24 41.72 -5.14
N ALA A 79 29.02 42.40 -4.01
CA ALA A 79 29.07 43.86 -3.92
C ALA A 79 30.48 44.42 -4.19
N ASP A 80 31.53 43.75 -3.72
CA ASP A 80 32.93 44.13 -3.96
C ASP A 80 33.30 43.99 -5.44
N ARG A 81 32.88 42.88 -6.07
CA ARG A 81 33.03 42.67 -7.52
C ARG A 81 32.30 43.72 -8.34
N ALA A 82 31.08 44.10 -7.95
CA ALA A 82 30.30 45.14 -8.62
C ALA A 82 30.93 46.54 -8.49
N ARG A 83 31.56 46.83 -7.35
CA ARG A 83 32.28 48.09 -7.08
C ARG A 83 33.64 48.18 -7.79
N GLY A 84 34.03 47.16 -8.57
CA GLY A 84 35.32 47.13 -9.25
C GLY A 84 36.51 46.94 -8.29
N GLN A 85 36.25 46.68 -7.00
CA GLN A 85 37.26 46.20 -6.08
C GLN A 85 37.54 44.73 -6.43
N LYS A 86 38.52 44.51 -7.31
CA LYS A 86 39.29 43.28 -7.25
C LYS A 86 39.98 43.31 -5.89
N GLY A 87 39.52 42.48 -4.94
CA GLY A 87 40.00 42.53 -3.56
C GLY A 87 41.52 42.67 -3.50
N MET A 88 42.02 43.63 -2.73
CA MET A 88 43.47 43.91 -2.56
C MET A 88 44.25 42.74 -1.92
N PHE A 89 43.57 41.63 -1.59
CA PHE A 89 44.12 40.37 -1.12
C PHE A 89 43.71 39.15 -1.98
N GLY A 90 43.05 39.38 -3.13
CA GLY A 90 42.34 38.34 -3.89
C GLY A 90 42.75 38.22 -5.36
N ALA A 91 43.98 38.59 -5.71
CA ALA A 91 44.59 38.02 -6.90
C ALA A 91 45.28 36.72 -6.46
N PRO A 92 44.66 35.53 -6.56
CA PRO A 92 45.44 34.31 -6.60
C PRO A 92 46.48 34.52 -7.70
N ALA A 93 47.75 34.23 -7.38
CA ALA A 93 48.77 34.11 -8.40
C ALA A 93 48.17 33.29 -9.56
N LYS A 94 48.32 33.76 -10.80
CA LYS A 94 47.83 33.07 -11.99
C LYS A 94 48.17 31.57 -11.87
N GLY A 95 47.16 30.73 -11.65
CA GLY A 95 47.32 29.27 -11.56
C GLY A 95 47.07 28.61 -10.19
N ALA A 96 46.73 29.34 -9.12
CA ALA A 96 46.24 28.68 -7.90
C ALA A 96 44.73 28.40 -8.03
N ASP A 97 44.37 27.15 -8.32
CA ASP A 97 42.99 26.69 -8.17
C ASP A 97 42.59 26.85 -6.69
N VAL A 98 41.55 27.64 -6.43
CA VAL A 98 40.96 27.72 -5.09
C VAL A 98 40.35 26.36 -4.79
N ASP A 99 40.78 25.72 -3.70
CA ASP A 99 40.11 24.55 -3.18
C ASP A 99 38.78 24.97 -2.56
N GLU A 100 37.72 24.94 -3.38
CA GLU A 100 36.37 25.32 -2.97
C GLU A 100 35.83 24.43 -1.85
N HIS A 101 36.31 23.18 -1.73
CA HIS A 101 35.88 22.29 -0.65
C HIS A 101 36.53 22.70 0.68
N GLN A 102 37.84 23.03 0.67
CA GLN A 102 38.50 23.56 1.86
C GLN A 102 37.88 24.90 2.28
N ARG A 103 37.56 25.78 1.31
CA ARG A 103 36.86 27.04 1.59
C ARG A 103 35.53 26.82 2.30
N ASP A 104 34.77 25.81 1.92
CA ASP A 104 33.51 25.47 2.60
C ASP A 104 33.76 25.00 4.04
N LEU A 105 34.76 24.15 4.27
CA LEU A 105 35.14 23.68 5.61
C LEU A 105 35.59 24.82 6.53
N ASP A 106 36.30 25.81 5.98
CA ASP A 106 36.75 26.99 6.74
C ASP A 106 35.61 27.97 7.05
N THR A 107 34.55 27.98 6.22
CA THR A 107 33.44 28.94 6.31
C THR A 107 32.26 28.41 7.10
N LEU A 108 31.94 27.11 6.96
CA LEU A 108 30.76 26.49 7.55
C LEU A 108 31.08 25.95 8.96
N PRO A 109 30.12 26.01 9.89
CA PRO A 109 30.33 25.47 11.24
C PRO A 109 30.43 23.95 11.21
N ASP A 110 31.36 23.40 11.98
CA ASP A 110 31.38 21.96 12.24
C ASP A 110 30.22 21.58 13.16
N LYS A 111 29.40 20.66 12.69
CA LYS A 111 28.19 20.18 13.36
C LYS A 111 28.11 18.66 13.23
N PRO A 112 27.52 17.95 14.20
CA PRO A 112 27.22 16.54 14.00
C PRO A 112 26.25 16.37 12.82
N PRO A 113 26.32 15.26 12.06
CA PRO A 113 25.30 14.91 11.09
C PRO A 113 23.91 14.85 11.72
N PHE A 114 22.87 15.13 10.93
CA PHE A 114 21.49 14.93 11.39
C PHE A 114 21.28 13.47 11.79
N THR A 115 20.50 13.28 12.86
CA THR A 115 19.93 11.97 13.18
C THR A 115 19.00 11.50 12.06
N GLU A 116 18.72 10.20 12.02
CA GLU A 116 17.82 9.64 10.99
C GLU A 116 16.42 10.28 11.05
N ALA A 117 15.88 10.46 12.25
CA ALA A 117 14.59 11.13 12.46
C ALA A 117 14.58 12.59 11.96
N GLU A 118 15.66 13.34 12.16
CA GLU A 118 15.79 14.70 11.62
C GLU A 118 15.90 14.71 10.10
N ARG A 119 16.64 13.76 9.51
CA ARG A 119 16.71 13.61 8.05
C ARG A 119 15.33 13.29 7.45
N GLN A 120 14.62 12.34 8.03
CA GLN A 120 13.28 11.94 7.63
C GLN A 120 12.30 13.12 7.70
N ARG A 121 12.32 13.89 8.81
CA ARG A 121 11.52 15.11 8.96
C ARG A 121 11.82 16.12 7.85
N HIS A 122 13.09 16.37 7.55
CA HIS A 122 13.50 17.28 6.48
C HIS A 122 13.12 16.79 5.08
N GLU A 123 13.16 15.48 4.84
CA GLU A 123 12.69 14.87 3.59
C GLU A 123 11.17 15.04 3.43
N LYS A 124 10.38 14.75 4.49
CA LYS A 124 8.92 14.98 4.49
C LYS A 124 8.58 16.46 4.26
N GLU A 125 9.26 17.39 4.96
CA GLU A 125 9.03 18.82 4.75
C GLU A 125 9.32 19.26 3.30
N THR A 126 10.34 18.68 2.68
CA THR A 126 10.82 19.09 1.37
C THR A 126 10.06 18.43 0.22
N PHE A 127 9.74 17.15 0.32
CA PHE A 127 9.14 16.38 -0.77
C PHE A 127 7.68 15.98 -0.50
N GLY A 128 7.20 16.13 0.74
CA GLY A 128 5.89 15.65 1.17
C GLY A 128 5.84 14.14 1.42
N LEU A 129 6.95 13.42 1.24
CA LEU A 129 7.07 11.97 1.37
C LEU A 129 8.48 11.60 1.85
N TYR A 130 8.62 10.43 2.50
CA TYR A 130 9.90 9.89 2.96
C TYR A 130 10.63 9.23 1.77
N ILE A 131 11.86 9.63 1.45
CA ILE A 131 12.60 9.12 0.29
C ILE A 131 13.55 7.97 0.68
N THR A 132 14.16 8.02 1.86
CA THR A 132 15.24 7.08 2.23
C THR A 132 14.83 5.95 3.19
N SER A 133 13.98 6.23 4.19
CA SER A 133 13.36 5.22 5.05
C SER A 133 12.04 5.76 5.57
N SER A 134 10.95 5.02 5.35
CA SER A 134 9.60 5.39 5.80
C SER A 134 9.34 4.75 7.16
N PRO A 135 8.64 5.43 8.08
CA PRO A 135 8.10 4.77 9.28
C PRO A 135 7.30 3.48 8.97
N LEU A 136 6.73 3.37 7.76
CA LEU A 136 6.06 2.17 7.26
C LEU A 136 7.01 0.96 7.12
N ASP A 137 8.32 1.18 6.93
CA ASP A 137 9.29 0.09 6.74
C ASP A 137 9.34 -0.85 7.95
N THR A 138 9.13 -0.30 9.15
CA THR A 138 9.05 -1.08 10.39
C THR A 138 7.88 -2.08 10.37
N TYR A 139 6.82 -1.75 9.65
CA TYR A 139 5.57 -2.52 9.60
C TYR A 139 5.29 -3.10 8.22
N ARG A 140 6.34 -3.21 7.38
CA ARG A 140 6.19 -3.62 5.98
C ARG A 140 5.45 -4.94 5.82
N GLU A 141 5.79 -5.94 6.62
CA GLU A 141 5.13 -7.26 6.58
C GLU A 141 3.62 -7.16 6.89
N THR A 142 3.24 -6.34 7.88
CA THR A 142 1.84 -6.12 8.24
C THR A 142 1.09 -5.41 7.11
N PHE A 143 1.70 -4.39 6.50
CA PHE A 143 1.11 -3.68 5.36
C PHE A 143 0.99 -4.57 4.12
N GLU A 144 2.01 -5.37 3.78
CA GLU A 144 1.95 -6.34 2.68
C GLU A 144 0.89 -7.42 2.91
N ARG A 145 0.66 -7.81 4.16
CA ARG A 145 -0.35 -8.81 4.52
C ARG A 145 -1.78 -8.30 4.39
N TYR A 146 -2.06 -7.06 4.81
CA TYR A 146 -3.43 -6.57 4.97
C TYR A 146 -3.85 -5.45 4.00
N ALA A 147 -2.91 -4.69 3.43
CA ALA A 147 -3.24 -3.65 2.45
C ALA A 147 -3.59 -4.32 1.12
N LYS A 148 -4.82 -4.10 0.64
CA LYS A 148 -5.31 -4.65 -0.64
C LYS A 148 -5.05 -3.70 -1.80
N ASN A 149 -4.93 -2.42 -1.50
CA ASN A 149 -4.77 -1.35 -2.45
C ASN A 149 -3.52 -0.54 -2.11
N ARG A 150 -2.96 0.08 -3.13
CA ARG A 150 -1.85 1.05 -3.06
C ARG A 150 -2.34 2.38 -3.62
N ALA A 151 -1.78 3.49 -3.16
CA ALA A 151 -2.24 4.81 -3.59
C ALA A 151 -2.13 4.99 -5.10
N SER A 152 -1.11 4.38 -5.74
CA SER A 152 -0.92 4.45 -7.19
C SER A 152 -1.86 3.56 -8.02
N ASN A 153 -2.58 2.62 -7.41
CA ASN A 153 -3.39 1.62 -8.14
C ASN A 153 -4.90 1.78 -7.94
N LEU A 154 -5.35 2.90 -7.39
CA LEU A 154 -6.77 3.20 -7.22
C LEU A 154 -7.35 3.64 -8.57
N GLU A 155 -8.25 2.84 -9.14
CA GLU A 155 -8.89 3.12 -10.43
C GLU A 155 -10.38 3.45 -10.28
N GLU A 156 -10.97 4.02 -11.34
CA GLU A 156 -12.40 4.36 -11.37
C GLU A 156 -13.28 3.10 -11.37
N SER A 157 -12.75 1.97 -11.83
CA SER A 157 -13.37 0.64 -11.76
C SER A 157 -13.53 0.12 -10.32
N ASP A 158 -12.76 0.66 -9.36
CA ASP A 158 -12.88 0.36 -7.93
C ASP A 158 -13.96 1.21 -7.23
N ALA A 159 -14.60 2.15 -7.95
CA ALA A 159 -15.66 3.01 -7.42
C ALA A 159 -16.91 2.18 -7.07
N GLY A 160 -17.05 1.84 -5.79
CA GLY A 160 -18.11 0.99 -5.24
C GLY A 160 -17.59 -0.23 -4.47
N GLY A 161 -16.29 -0.54 -4.60
CA GLY A 161 -15.60 -1.56 -3.82
C GLY A 161 -15.20 -1.09 -2.42
N ALA A 162 -15.01 -2.03 -1.50
CA ALA A 162 -14.40 -1.77 -0.21
C ALA A 162 -12.87 -1.77 -0.36
N VAL A 163 -12.24 -0.60 -0.38
CA VAL A 163 -10.78 -0.46 -0.42
C VAL A 163 -10.18 -0.63 0.97
N ILE A 164 -8.98 -1.20 1.04
CA ILE A 164 -8.15 -1.25 2.25
C ILE A 164 -6.77 -0.78 1.86
N LEU A 165 -6.42 0.43 2.31
CA LEU A 165 -5.13 1.04 2.04
C LEU A 165 -4.41 1.28 3.35
N GLY A 166 -3.13 0.90 3.39
CA GLY A 166 -2.25 1.14 4.52
C GLY A 166 -1.29 2.27 4.23
N GLY A 167 -1.08 3.16 5.19
CA GLY A 167 -0.18 4.28 5.01
C GLY A 167 -0.04 5.16 6.24
N LEU A 168 0.71 6.25 6.10
CA LEU A 168 0.88 7.28 7.11
C LEU A 168 -0.13 8.39 6.91
N ILE A 169 -0.75 8.83 8.01
CA ILE A 169 -1.57 10.03 8.02
C ILE A 169 -0.66 11.26 7.84
N SER A 170 -0.97 12.09 6.85
CA SER A 170 -0.22 13.31 6.55
C SER A 170 -1.19 14.47 6.31
N GLY A 171 -0.85 15.66 6.80
CA GLY A 171 -1.64 16.86 6.55
C GLY A 171 -3.02 16.83 7.23
N LEU A 172 -3.11 16.29 8.44
CA LEU A 172 -4.35 16.14 9.19
C LEU A 172 -5.03 17.49 9.47
N GLN A 173 -6.27 17.61 9.01
CA GLN A 173 -7.16 18.75 9.23
C GLN A 173 -8.43 18.28 9.93
N VAL A 174 -8.60 18.67 11.19
CA VAL A 174 -9.83 18.42 11.96
C VAL A 174 -10.66 19.70 12.00
N ASN A 175 -11.83 19.67 11.37
CA ASN A 175 -12.73 20.80 11.28
C ASN A 175 -14.15 20.41 11.69
N ALA A 176 -14.89 21.34 12.30
CA ALA A 176 -16.32 21.15 12.50
C ALA A 176 -17.07 21.33 11.18
N VAL A 177 -18.10 20.51 10.94
CA VAL A 177 -18.98 20.64 9.78
C VAL A 177 -19.72 21.99 9.87
N ARG A 178 -19.44 22.89 8.93
CA ARG A 178 -19.99 24.26 8.89
C ARG A 178 -21.32 24.38 8.15
N ASN A 179 -21.78 23.33 7.48
CA ASN A 179 -23.03 23.37 6.72
C ASN A 179 -24.23 23.22 7.66
N GLU A 180 -24.95 24.33 7.91
CA GLU A 180 -26.12 24.40 8.80
C GLU A 180 -27.27 23.48 8.37
N SER A 181 -27.37 23.16 7.07
CA SER A 181 -28.39 22.25 6.53
C SER A 181 -28.02 20.77 6.69
N SER A 182 -26.80 20.46 7.13
CA SER A 182 -26.37 19.07 7.34
C SER A 182 -26.77 18.59 8.73
N ARG A 183 -27.26 17.34 8.81
CA ARG A 183 -27.54 16.65 10.08
C ARG A 183 -26.32 16.59 11.01
N ASN A 184 -25.12 16.78 10.46
CA ASN A 184 -23.85 16.72 11.17
C ASN A 184 -23.27 18.09 11.52
N PHE A 185 -24.04 19.17 11.41
CA PHE A 185 -23.61 20.53 11.73
C PHE A 185 -22.95 20.62 13.12
N GLY A 186 -21.79 21.28 13.19
CA GLY A 186 -21.02 21.46 14.42
C GLY A 186 -20.21 20.24 14.87
N LYS A 187 -20.44 19.04 14.33
CA LYS A 187 -19.64 17.86 14.66
C LYS A 187 -18.29 17.88 13.97
N LYS A 188 -17.26 17.30 14.60
CA LYS A 188 -15.89 17.21 14.06
C LYS A 188 -15.82 16.22 12.91
N MET A 189 -15.11 16.57 11.84
CA MET A 189 -14.69 15.68 10.76
C MET A 189 -13.20 15.84 10.51
N ALA A 190 -12.55 14.80 9.99
CA ALA A 190 -11.14 14.87 9.60
C ALA A 190 -10.95 14.73 8.10
N ARG A 191 -9.97 15.46 7.57
CA ARG A 191 -9.42 15.28 6.22
C ARG A 191 -7.91 15.15 6.33
N PHE A 192 -7.33 14.20 5.62
CA PHE A 192 -5.89 14.00 5.57
C PHE A 192 -5.50 13.29 4.28
N ASP A 193 -4.23 13.33 3.94
CA ASP A 193 -3.64 12.49 2.90
C ASP A 193 -3.12 11.21 3.55
N LEU A 194 -3.45 10.06 2.98
CA LEU A 194 -2.87 8.77 3.37
C LEU A 194 -1.75 8.44 2.39
N VAL A 195 -0.53 8.34 2.91
CA VAL A 195 0.70 8.21 2.12
C VAL A 195 1.29 6.82 2.29
N ASP A 196 1.52 6.13 1.17
CA ASP A 196 2.24 4.85 1.13
C ASP A 196 3.55 4.99 0.31
N GLU A 197 4.24 3.89 0.04
CA GLU A 197 5.47 3.92 -0.77
C GLU A 197 5.25 4.25 -2.25
N THR A 198 4.01 4.22 -2.73
CA THR A 198 3.65 4.43 -4.14
C THR A 198 3.09 5.81 -4.44
N GLY A 199 2.54 6.50 -3.43
CA GLY A 199 1.95 7.82 -3.60
C GLY A 199 1.12 8.24 -2.40
N PHE A 200 0.09 9.04 -2.67
CA PHE A 200 -0.85 9.50 -1.65
C PHE A 200 -2.27 9.50 -2.19
N THR A 201 -3.25 9.36 -1.30
CA THR A 201 -4.68 9.50 -1.63
C THR A 201 -5.38 10.34 -0.58
N LYS A 202 -6.41 11.09 -0.98
CA LYS A 202 -7.16 11.95 -0.07
C LYS A 202 -8.11 11.09 0.77
N VAL A 203 -8.25 11.39 2.04
CA VAL A 203 -9.13 10.66 2.96
C VAL A 203 -10.07 11.63 3.66
N THR A 204 -11.36 11.28 3.68
CA THR A 204 -12.38 12.01 4.43
C THR A 204 -13.03 11.11 5.48
N VAL A 205 -12.92 11.52 6.74
CA VAL A 205 -13.55 10.85 7.88
C VAL A 205 -14.75 11.68 8.33
N PHE A 206 -15.95 11.16 8.09
CA PHE A 206 -17.19 11.80 8.54
C PHE A 206 -17.36 11.71 10.05
N PRO A 207 -18.20 12.58 10.65
CA PRO A 207 -18.26 12.71 12.10
C PRO A 207 -18.55 11.44 12.89
N ASP A 208 -19.49 10.62 12.45
CA ASP A 208 -19.83 9.37 13.17
C ASP A 208 -18.66 8.37 13.14
N THR A 209 -17.84 8.38 12.07
CA THR A 209 -16.61 7.59 11.99
C THR A 209 -15.49 8.23 12.81
N TYR A 210 -15.36 9.56 12.77
CA TYR A 210 -14.34 10.30 13.52
C TYR A 210 -14.51 10.10 15.04
N GLU A 211 -15.73 10.24 15.57
CA GLU A 211 -16.03 10.01 16.98
C GLU A 211 -15.64 8.59 17.45
N ARG A 212 -15.75 7.59 16.57
CA ARG A 212 -15.39 6.20 16.87
C ARG A 212 -13.89 5.92 16.86
N PHE A 213 -13.14 6.65 16.04
CA PHE A 213 -11.73 6.37 15.75
C PHE A 213 -10.82 7.56 16.06
N GLU A 214 -11.27 8.54 16.84
CA GLU A 214 -10.49 9.76 17.16
C GLU A 214 -9.10 9.43 17.72
N GLN A 215 -8.99 8.35 18.50
CA GLN A 215 -7.74 7.91 19.14
C GLN A 215 -6.66 7.40 18.17
N VAL A 216 -7.04 7.01 16.94
CA VAL A 216 -6.08 6.51 15.94
C VAL A 216 -5.80 7.55 14.85
N ILE A 217 -6.52 8.68 14.84
CA ILE A 217 -6.38 9.74 13.84
C ILE A 217 -5.41 10.79 14.38
N GLU A 218 -4.13 10.52 14.20
CA GLU A 218 -3.04 11.42 14.59
C GLU A 218 -2.07 11.64 13.41
N GLU A 219 -1.44 12.82 13.34
CA GLU A 219 -0.43 13.10 12.31
C GLU A 219 0.73 12.09 12.45
N ASP A 220 1.23 11.59 11.32
CA ASP A 220 2.28 10.56 11.25
C ASP A 220 1.90 9.18 11.81
N ALA A 221 0.62 8.94 12.16
CA ALA A 221 0.18 7.62 12.58
C ALA A 221 0.17 6.62 11.41
N PRO A 222 0.77 5.42 11.57
CA PRO A 222 0.65 4.32 10.61
C PRO A 222 -0.69 3.60 10.79
N VAL A 223 -1.54 3.67 9.78
CA VAL A 223 -2.91 3.16 9.85
C VAL A 223 -3.31 2.40 8.59
N PHE A 224 -4.28 1.51 8.74
CA PHE A 224 -5.11 1.02 7.65
C PHE A 224 -6.41 1.80 7.62
N VAL A 225 -6.78 2.25 6.43
CA VAL A 225 -8.07 2.88 6.16
C VAL A 225 -8.89 1.95 5.28
N ARG A 226 -10.09 1.63 5.75
CA ARG A 226 -11.11 0.93 4.97
C ARG A 226 -12.21 1.91 4.59
N GLY A 227 -12.62 1.91 3.34
CA GLY A 227 -13.60 2.86 2.84
C GLY A 227 -14.13 2.57 1.45
N MET A 228 -14.90 3.51 0.94
CA MET A 228 -15.35 3.55 -0.46
C MET A 228 -14.62 4.67 -1.19
N LEU A 229 -14.26 4.45 -2.45
CA LEU A 229 -13.71 5.51 -3.29
C LEU A 229 -14.82 6.41 -3.82
N GLU A 230 -14.59 7.71 -3.74
CA GLU A 230 -15.41 8.75 -4.35
C GLU A 230 -14.52 9.60 -5.26
N TRP A 231 -14.88 9.66 -6.54
CA TRP A 231 -14.24 10.53 -7.53
C TRP A 231 -14.99 11.87 -7.57
N GLN A 232 -14.27 12.99 -7.40
CA GLN A 232 -14.85 14.33 -7.50
C GLN A 232 -14.41 15.01 -8.79
N GLY A 233 -15.26 14.98 -9.82
CA GLY A 233 -15.02 15.68 -11.08
C GLY A 233 -13.77 15.15 -11.82
N ASP A 234 -12.92 16.07 -12.31
CA ASP A 234 -11.68 15.79 -13.06
C ASP A 234 -10.43 15.63 -12.14
N ASP A 235 -10.59 15.39 -10.84
CA ASP A 235 -9.43 15.17 -9.95
C ASP A 235 -8.65 13.90 -10.36
N GLU A 236 -7.33 14.00 -10.51
CA GLU A 236 -6.44 12.87 -10.85
C GLU A 236 -6.36 11.79 -9.75
N THR A 237 -6.79 12.09 -8.52
CA THR A 237 -6.72 11.18 -7.36
C THR A 237 -8.07 11.08 -6.65
N PRO A 238 -8.60 9.87 -6.37
CA PRO A 238 -9.86 9.70 -5.67
C PRO A 238 -9.77 10.09 -4.20
N THR A 239 -10.93 10.29 -3.57
CA THR A 239 -11.06 10.46 -2.12
C THR A 239 -11.63 9.19 -1.49
N ILE A 240 -10.99 8.66 -0.45
CA ILE A 240 -11.53 7.56 0.36
C ILE A 240 -12.50 8.11 1.40
N LEU A 241 -13.75 7.66 1.35
CA LEU A 241 -14.75 7.86 2.40
C LEU A 241 -14.66 6.74 3.43
N VAL A 242 -14.22 7.08 4.64
CA VAL A 242 -13.80 6.07 5.62
C VAL A 242 -14.97 5.43 6.36
N SER A 243 -14.93 4.09 6.42
CA SER A 243 -15.82 3.27 7.25
C SER A 243 -15.12 2.71 8.51
N LYS A 244 -13.81 2.45 8.44
CA LYS A 244 -12.99 1.95 9.56
C LYS A 244 -11.55 2.42 9.45
N ILE A 245 -10.94 2.78 10.58
CA ILE A 245 -9.50 3.06 10.70
C ILE A 245 -8.93 2.12 11.74
N ILE A 246 -7.80 1.49 11.43
CA ILE A 246 -7.12 0.55 12.32
C ILE A 246 -5.67 1.00 12.42
N HIS A 247 -5.18 1.21 13.64
CA HIS A 247 -3.76 1.46 13.83
C HIS A 247 -2.96 0.20 13.49
N VAL A 248 -1.78 0.33 12.88
CA VAL A 248 -1.01 -0.82 12.38
C VAL A 248 -0.74 -1.89 13.45
N ASN A 249 -0.56 -1.47 14.71
CA ASN A 249 -0.34 -2.36 15.85
C ASN A 249 -1.55 -3.23 16.21
N ASP A 250 -2.76 -2.79 15.86
CA ASP A 250 -4.01 -3.52 16.13
C ASP A 250 -4.45 -4.33 14.90
N ALA A 251 -3.69 -4.27 13.80
CA ALA A 251 -4.06 -4.86 12.51
C ALA A 251 -4.27 -6.37 12.60
N ASP A 252 -3.33 -7.11 13.20
CA ASP A 252 -3.46 -8.57 13.31
C ASP A 252 -4.76 -8.94 14.06
N GLN A 253 -5.03 -8.29 15.19
CA GLN A 253 -6.25 -8.55 15.96
C GLN A 253 -7.51 -8.17 15.16
N GLU A 254 -7.56 -6.99 14.55
CA GLU A 254 -8.76 -6.47 13.89
C GLU A 254 -9.04 -7.15 12.55
N PHE A 255 -8.01 -7.58 11.81
CA PHE A 255 -8.14 -8.26 10.52
C PHE A 255 -8.30 -9.78 10.66
N GLU A 256 -7.75 -10.42 11.69
CA GLU A 256 -7.98 -11.85 11.93
C GLU A 256 -9.42 -12.18 12.34
N HIS A 257 -10.14 -11.20 12.92
CA HIS A 257 -11.55 -11.32 13.28
C HIS A 257 -12.51 -10.88 12.15
N ASP A 258 -12.01 -10.31 11.05
CA ASP A 258 -12.81 -9.99 9.86
C ASP A 258 -12.75 -11.15 8.87
N ASP A 259 -13.71 -12.06 9.01
CA ASP A 259 -13.87 -13.24 8.16
C ASP A 259 -13.86 -12.90 6.65
N ALA A 260 -14.36 -11.73 6.24
CA ALA A 260 -14.38 -11.33 4.82
C ALA A 260 -12.97 -11.08 4.25
N LEU A 261 -12.04 -10.64 5.11
CA LEU A 261 -10.68 -10.30 4.75
C LEU A 261 -9.75 -11.49 4.94
N LYS A 262 -9.99 -12.27 6.00
CA LYS A 262 -9.28 -13.53 6.25
C LYS A 262 -9.33 -14.50 5.08
N PHE A 263 -10.46 -14.56 4.37
CA PHE A 263 -10.67 -15.51 3.27
C PHE A 263 -10.70 -14.88 1.87
N ASP A 264 -10.18 -13.66 1.72
CA ASP A 264 -10.20 -12.92 0.45
C ASP A 264 -9.48 -13.69 -0.69
N ASN A 265 -8.34 -14.31 -0.37
CA ASN A 265 -7.58 -15.11 -1.32
C ASN A 265 -8.36 -16.34 -1.76
N GLU A 266 -8.98 -17.05 -0.82
CA GLU A 266 -9.85 -18.19 -1.11
C GLU A 266 -11.00 -17.77 -2.02
N PHE A 267 -11.66 -16.64 -1.72
CA PHE A 267 -12.72 -16.11 -2.58
C PHE A 267 -12.21 -15.80 -3.99
N LYS A 268 -11.01 -15.22 -4.15
CA LYS A 268 -10.40 -15.00 -5.47
C LYS A 268 -10.09 -16.30 -6.21
N LEU A 269 -9.53 -17.28 -5.51
CA LEU A 269 -9.08 -18.57 -6.06
C LEU A 269 -10.24 -19.47 -6.47
N PHE A 270 -11.23 -19.65 -5.59
CA PHE A 270 -12.25 -20.70 -5.74
C PHE A 270 -13.59 -20.21 -6.27
N THR A 271 -13.81 -18.89 -6.36
CA THR A 271 -14.99 -18.35 -7.04
C THR A 271 -14.82 -18.53 -8.56
N SER A 272 -15.74 -19.27 -9.18
CA SER A 272 -15.64 -19.75 -10.55
C SER A 272 -16.18 -18.77 -11.60
N THR A 273 -16.78 -17.66 -11.20
CA THR A 273 -17.45 -16.72 -12.11
C THR A 273 -17.54 -15.30 -11.51
N THR A 274 -17.98 -14.33 -12.30
CA THR A 274 -18.30 -12.96 -11.87
C THR A 274 -19.78 -12.65 -12.13
N PRO A 275 -20.38 -11.64 -11.47
CA PRO A 275 -21.78 -11.28 -11.71
C PRO A 275 -22.11 -10.97 -13.17
N ASP A 276 -21.15 -10.38 -13.91
CA ASP A 276 -21.31 -10.01 -15.32
C ASP A 276 -21.23 -11.22 -16.28
N GLU A 277 -20.61 -12.32 -15.84
CA GLU A 277 -20.53 -13.58 -16.59
C GLU A 277 -21.77 -14.45 -16.42
N LEU A 278 -22.50 -14.33 -15.30
CA LEU A 278 -23.68 -15.16 -15.02
C LEU A 278 -24.71 -15.19 -16.16
N PRO A 279 -25.03 -14.07 -16.84
CA PRO A 279 -25.96 -14.09 -17.98
C PRO A 279 -25.44 -14.80 -19.23
N LEU A 280 -24.13 -15.03 -19.31
CA LEU A 280 -23.47 -15.63 -20.47
C LEU A 280 -23.30 -17.16 -20.31
N LEU A 281 -23.54 -17.69 -19.12
CA LEU A 281 -23.44 -19.12 -18.83
C LEU A 281 -24.60 -19.90 -19.46
N GLU A 282 -24.32 -21.15 -19.83
CA GLU A 282 -25.37 -22.07 -20.29
C GLU A 282 -26.38 -22.33 -19.16
N GLU A 283 -27.65 -22.55 -19.52
CA GLU A 283 -28.69 -22.86 -18.54
C GLU A 283 -28.29 -24.04 -17.63
N LYS A 284 -28.49 -23.88 -16.32
CA LYS A 284 -28.17 -24.87 -15.27
C LYS A 284 -26.68 -25.14 -15.07
N THR A 285 -25.80 -24.23 -15.48
CA THR A 285 -24.38 -24.30 -15.12
C THR A 285 -24.23 -24.22 -13.59
N GLN A 286 -23.51 -25.19 -13.02
CA GLN A 286 -23.08 -25.17 -11.63
C GLN A 286 -21.96 -24.15 -11.44
N VAL A 287 -22.13 -23.25 -10.48
CA VAL A 287 -21.14 -22.22 -10.15
C VAL A 287 -20.78 -22.26 -8.67
N ARG A 288 -19.57 -21.79 -8.37
CA ARG A 288 -19.06 -21.61 -7.01
C ARG A 288 -18.81 -20.13 -6.78
N VAL A 289 -19.43 -19.54 -5.77
CA VAL A 289 -19.27 -18.12 -5.47
C VAL A 289 -18.96 -17.92 -3.99
N GLY A 290 -17.90 -17.16 -3.69
CA GLY A 290 -17.42 -16.93 -2.35
C GLY A 290 -17.51 -15.47 -1.92
N GLY A 291 -17.86 -15.24 -0.66
CA GLY A 291 -17.86 -13.91 -0.08
C GLY A 291 -18.35 -13.88 1.37
N ALA A 292 -18.44 -12.68 1.92
CA ALA A 292 -19.07 -12.46 3.22
C ALA A 292 -20.57 -12.24 3.05
N VAL A 293 -21.36 -12.83 3.94
CA VAL A 293 -22.81 -12.67 3.99
C VAL A 293 -23.17 -11.21 4.25
N ALA A 294 -23.95 -10.62 3.34
CA ALA A 294 -24.47 -9.26 3.41
C ALA A 294 -25.96 -9.24 3.10
N GLY A 295 -26.75 -8.47 3.85
CA GLY A 295 -28.18 -8.25 3.56
C GLY A 295 -29.03 -9.50 3.78
N LEU A 296 -28.74 -10.25 4.84
CA LEU A 296 -29.38 -11.51 5.20
C LEU A 296 -30.85 -11.33 5.57
N ARG A 297 -31.74 -12.03 4.85
CA ARG A 297 -33.16 -12.12 5.12
C ARG A 297 -33.55 -13.57 5.34
N LYS A 298 -34.15 -13.85 6.49
CA LYS A 298 -34.67 -15.18 6.87
C LYS A 298 -36.19 -15.13 6.84
N GLY A 299 -36.83 -16.23 6.49
CA GLY A 299 -38.28 -16.32 6.53
C GLY A 299 -38.80 -17.74 6.39
N THR A 300 -40.11 -17.86 6.46
CA THR A 300 -40.83 -19.11 6.25
C THR A 300 -41.70 -18.99 5.01
N SER A 301 -41.58 -19.96 4.11
CA SER A 301 -42.38 -20.01 2.88
C SER A 301 -43.85 -20.30 3.20
N LYS A 302 -44.73 -20.09 2.21
CA LYS A 302 -46.17 -20.44 2.32
C LYS A 302 -46.43 -21.93 2.62
N ARG A 303 -45.43 -22.80 2.40
CA ARG A 303 -45.50 -24.24 2.65
C ARG A 303 -44.90 -24.66 4.00
N GLY A 304 -44.46 -23.70 4.82
CA GLY A 304 -43.87 -23.96 6.13
C GLY A 304 -42.35 -24.17 6.14
N ASN A 305 -41.71 -24.29 4.96
CA ASN A 305 -40.26 -24.50 4.88
C ASN A 305 -39.50 -23.20 5.15
N GLU A 306 -38.40 -23.28 5.88
CA GLU A 306 -37.48 -22.16 6.08
C GLU A 306 -36.76 -21.78 4.78
N TYR A 307 -36.41 -20.50 4.65
CA TYR A 307 -35.57 -20.02 3.57
C TYR A 307 -34.70 -18.84 4.04
N ALA A 308 -33.59 -18.65 3.35
CA ALA A 308 -32.78 -17.44 3.48
C ALA A 308 -32.42 -16.87 2.11
N THR A 309 -32.40 -15.55 2.02
CA THR A 309 -31.82 -14.82 0.89
C THR A 309 -30.79 -13.84 1.41
N PHE A 310 -29.63 -13.79 0.76
CA PHE A 310 -28.52 -12.91 1.16
C PHE A 310 -27.62 -12.67 -0.05
N ASN A 311 -26.70 -11.73 0.08
CA ASN A 311 -25.61 -11.53 -0.87
C ASN A 311 -24.32 -12.10 -0.29
N LEU A 312 -23.48 -12.69 -1.13
CA LEU A 312 -22.08 -12.95 -0.82
C LEU A 312 -21.26 -11.85 -1.47
N ALA A 313 -20.78 -10.91 -0.67
CA ALA A 313 -19.92 -9.82 -1.09
C ALA A 313 -18.46 -10.29 -1.05
N GLY A 314 -17.83 -10.38 -2.23
CA GLY A 314 -16.46 -10.83 -2.36
C GLY A 314 -15.68 -9.99 -3.38
N PRO A 315 -14.38 -10.29 -3.56
CA PRO A 315 -13.50 -9.58 -4.48
C PRO A 315 -13.88 -9.74 -5.96
N LYS A 316 -14.58 -10.81 -6.34
CA LYS A 316 -15.11 -11.01 -7.70
C LYS A 316 -16.51 -10.42 -7.92
N GLY A 317 -17.00 -9.63 -6.97
CA GLY A 317 -18.32 -9.00 -7.02
C GLY A 317 -19.28 -9.52 -5.94
N SER A 318 -20.53 -9.08 -6.04
CA SER A 318 -21.59 -9.44 -5.09
C SER A 318 -22.59 -10.41 -5.73
N PHE A 319 -22.73 -11.59 -5.15
CA PHE A 319 -23.61 -12.64 -5.66
C PHE A 319 -24.85 -12.78 -4.79
N ARG A 320 -26.04 -12.68 -5.40
CA ARG A 320 -27.28 -12.97 -4.69
C ARG A 320 -27.47 -14.47 -4.55
N VAL A 321 -27.66 -14.95 -3.33
CA VAL A 321 -27.83 -16.37 -3.01
C VAL A 321 -29.23 -16.63 -2.47
N LEU A 322 -29.85 -17.69 -2.97
CA LEU A 322 -31.14 -18.19 -2.54
C LEU A 322 -30.95 -19.57 -1.91
N CYS A 323 -31.34 -19.70 -0.64
CA CYS A 323 -31.21 -20.92 0.14
C CYS A 323 -32.61 -21.43 0.54
N PHE A 324 -32.94 -22.66 0.14
CA PHE A 324 -34.24 -23.30 0.34
C PHE A 324 -34.10 -24.76 0.77
N GLY A 325 -35.18 -25.35 1.28
CA GLY A 325 -35.27 -26.79 1.57
C GLY A 325 -34.31 -27.22 2.69
N GLU A 326 -33.72 -28.41 2.57
CA GLU A 326 -32.84 -29.00 3.59
C GLU A 326 -31.61 -28.14 3.90
N ILE A 327 -31.09 -27.39 2.92
CA ILE A 327 -29.94 -26.50 3.12
C ILE A 327 -30.35 -25.35 4.04
N ALA A 328 -31.55 -24.80 3.83
CA ALA A 328 -32.06 -23.72 4.66
C ALA A 328 -32.28 -24.18 6.10
N GLU A 329 -32.89 -25.33 6.32
CA GLU A 329 -33.11 -25.87 7.68
C GLU A 329 -31.78 -26.04 8.46
N ASN A 330 -30.71 -26.42 7.77
CA ASN A 330 -29.39 -26.60 8.39
C ASN A 330 -28.64 -25.27 8.61
N TRP A 331 -28.75 -24.32 7.67
CA TRP A 331 -27.92 -23.12 7.64
C TRP A 331 -28.60 -21.86 8.18
N VAL A 332 -29.91 -21.71 8.04
CA VAL A 332 -30.67 -20.55 8.52
C VAL A 332 -30.39 -20.23 10.00
N PRO A 333 -30.30 -21.22 10.92
CA PRO A 333 -29.96 -20.94 12.32
C PRO A 333 -28.53 -20.41 12.51
N ARG A 334 -27.60 -20.75 11.60
CA ARG A 334 -26.16 -20.47 11.72
C ARG A 334 -25.73 -19.21 10.96
N LEU A 335 -26.46 -18.84 9.91
CA LEU A 335 -26.16 -17.67 9.07
C LEU A 335 -26.21 -16.36 9.88
N LYS A 336 -25.17 -15.55 9.72
CA LYS A 336 -25.02 -14.21 10.33
C LYS A 336 -24.43 -13.25 9.29
N GLU A 337 -24.73 -11.95 9.44
CA GLU A 337 -24.05 -10.89 8.70
C GLU A 337 -22.53 -10.96 8.93
N GLY A 338 -21.75 -10.78 7.87
CA GLY A 338 -20.28 -10.84 7.89
C GLY A 338 -19.69 -12.26 7.82
N MET A 339 -20.49 -13.32 7.92
CA MET A 339 -19.99 -14.70 7.88
C MET A 339 -19.39 -15.04 6.50
N ALA A 340 -18.17 -15.57 6.47
CA ALA A 340 -17.48 -15.96 5.24
C ALA A 340 -17.90 -17.35 4.74
N LEU A 341 -18.46 -17.41 3.54
CA LEU A 341 -19.02 -18.64 2.96
C LEU A 341 -18.75 -18.75 1.47
N PHE A 342 -18.81 -19.99 0.98
CA PHE A 342 -19.04 -20.32 -0.42
C PHE A 342 -20.45 -20.85 -0.60
N ALA A 343 -21.11 -20.41 -1.67
CA ALA A 343 -22.31 -21.04 -2.20
C ALA A 343 -21.95 -21.79 -3.48
N ILE A 344 -22.37 -23.04 -3.56
CA ILE A 344 -22.27 -23.89 -4.75
C ILE A 344 -23.69 -24.14 -5.21
N GLY A 345 -23.98 -23.92 -6.49
CA GLY A 345 -25.28 -24.25 -7.03
C GLY A 345 -25.52 -23.65 -8.41
N GLU A 346 -26.79 -23.64 -8.82
CA GLU A 346 -27.18 -23.24 -10.17
C GLU A 346 -27.42 -21.74 -10.27
N ALA A 347 -26.80 -21.10 -11.27
CA ALA A 347 -27.13 -19.74 -11.65
C ALA A 347 -28.46 -19.71 -12.42
N GLN A 348 -29.41 -18.91 -11.94
CA GLN A 348 -30.71 -18.75 -12.59
C GLN A 348 -31.19 -17.30 -12.54
N PRO A 349 -31.92 -16.82 -13.56
CA PRO A 349 -32.55 -15.52 -13.52
C PRO A 349 -33.65 -15.50 -12.44
N ASP A 350 -33.65 -14.46 -11.61
CA ASP A 350 -34.75 -14.13 -10.70
C ASP A 350 -35.86 -13.38 -11.45
N ARG A 351 -36.97 -13.10 -10.76
CA ARG A 351 -38.18 -12.45 -11.29
C ARG A 351 -37.96 -11.09 -11.96
N ASP A 352 -36.86 -10.41 -11.63
CA ASP A 352 -36.48 -9.09 -12.16
C ASP A 352 -35.35 -9.18 -13.20
N GLU A 353 -35.15 -10.35 -13.83
CA GLU A 353 -34.05 -10.63 -14.79
C GLU A 353 -32.63 -10.46 -14.22
N ARG A 354 -32.50 -10.32 -12.90
CA ARG A 354 -31.21 -10.35 -12.20
C ARG A 354 -30.83 -11.80 -11.88
N TYR A 355 -29.59 -12.18 -12.12
CA TYR A 355 -29.13 -13.53 -11.80
C TYR A 355 -28.97 -13.74 -10.29
N ALA A 356 -29.36 -14.92 -9.83
CA ALA A 356 -29.17 -15.39 -8.47
C ALA A 356 -28.67 -16.84 -8.47
N ILE A 357 -27.89 -17.18 -7.46
CA ILE A 357 -27.41 -18.54 -7.25
C ILE A 357 -28.39 -19.26 -6.34
N LYS A 358 -29.07 -20.25 -6.88
CA LYS A 358 -29.84 -21.19 -6.06
C LYS A 358 -28.83 -22.17 -5.45
N ALA A 359 -28.57 -22.02 -4.16
CA ALA A 359 -27.57 -22.83 -3.48
C ALA A 359 -28.04 -24.27 -3.34
N ASP A 360 -27.20 -25.21 -3.78
CA ASP A 360 -27.30 -26.65 -3.53
C ASP A 360 -26.39 -27.08 -2.37
N GLU A 361 -25.34 -26.31 -2.10
CA GLU A 361 -24.45 -26.48 -0.95
C GLU A 361 -23.94 -25.12 -0.46
N LEU A 362 -23.78 -25.00 0.86
CA LEU A 362 -23.08 -23.89 1.51
C LEU A 362 -21.87 -24.46 2.27
N LEU A 363 -20.74 -23.77 2.17
CA LEU A 363 -19.47 -24.20 2.77
C LEU A 363 -18.82 -23.04 3.54
N PRO A 364 -18.37 -23.24 4.80
CA PRO A 364 -17.49 -22.27 5.48
C PRO A 364 -16.26 -21.96 4.64
N ALA A 365 -15.89 -20.68 4.51
CA ALA A 365 -14.71 -20.30 3.74
C ALA A 365 -13.42 -20.97 4.27
N ALA A 366 -13.35 -21.21 5.58
CA ALA A 366 -12.26 -21.98 6.21
C ALA A 366 -12.07 -23.40 5.65
N ALA A 367 -13.12 -24.01 5.12
CA ALA A 367 -13.06 -25.36 4.53
C ALA A 367 -12.73 -25.33 3.03
N ALA A 368 -12.77 -24.16 2.38
CA ALA A 368 -12.66 -24.01 0.93
C ALA A 368 -11.37 -24.61 0.37
N ARG A 369 -10.22 -24.34 1.00
CA ARG A 369 -8.92 -24.88 0.57
C ARG A 369 -8.89 -26.40 0.58
N SER A 370 -9.22 -27.02 1.72
CA SER A 370 -9.25 -28.47 1.82
C SER A 370 -10.23 -29.14 0.84
N ARG A 371 -11.30 -28.43 0.45
CA ARG A 371 -12.38 -28.96 -0.38
C ARG A 371 -12.16 -28.75 -1.88
N PHE A 372 -11.63 -27.59 -2.27
CA PHE A 372 -11.54 -27.17 -3.67
C PHE A 372 -10.12 -27.23 -4.21
N THR A 373 -9.09 -27.32 -3.38
CA THR A 373 -7.73 -27.52 -3.87
C THR A 373 -7.57 -28.95 -4.39
N SER A 374 -7.49 -29.07 -5.72
CA SER A 374 -7.26 -30.33 -6.44
C SER A 374 -5.78 -30.77 -6.39
N GLY A 375 -4.87 -29.84 -6.09
CA GLY A 375 -3.44 -30.08 -5.89
C GLY A 375 -2.70 -28.86 -5.35
N VAL A 376 -1.62 -29.07 -4.59
CA VAL A 376 -0.66 -28.01 -4.21
C VAL A 376 0.54 -28.15 -5.12
N CYS A 377 0.99 -27.08 -5.76
CA CYS A 377 2.16 -27.07 -6.62
C CYS A 377 3.22 -26.14 -6.02
N LEU A 378 4.42 -26.68 -5.78
CA LEU A 378 5.57 -25.93 -5.29
C LEU A 378 6.56 -25.68 -6.42
N THR A 379 6.97 -24.44 -6.60
CA THR A 379 7.94 -24.07 -7.63
C THR A 379 9.36 -24.06 -7.06
N LEU A 380 10.23 -24.91 -7.62
CA LEU A 380 11.62 -25.07 -7.22
C LEU A 380 12.55 -24.68 -8.37
N THR A 381 13.71 -24.09 -8.10
CA THR A 381 14.74 -23.89 -9.13
C THR A 381 15.80 -24.98 -9.05
N THR A 382 16.42 -25.31 -10.19
CA THR A 382 17.44 -26.37 -10.28
C THR A 382 18.60 -26.19 -9.32
N GLY A 383 19.02 -24.95 -9.05
CA GLY A 383 20.11 -24.66 -8.10
C GLY A 383 19.77 -24.88 -6.62
N GLU A 384 18.48 -24.92 -6.26
CA GLU A 384 18.01 -25.08 -4.87
C GLU A 384 17.72 -26.55 -4.50
N ILE A 385 17.55 -27.42 -5.50
CA ILE A 385 17.19 -28.82 -5.28
C ILE A 385 18.40 -29.57 -4.70
N ASN A 386 18.35 -29.84 -3.39
CA ASN A 386 19.34 -30.65 -2.69
C ASN A 386 18.67 -31.61 -1.69
N SER A 387 19.44 -32.53 -1.10
CA SER A 387 18.93 -33.55 -0.19
C SER A 387 18.36 -32.98 1.12
N GLU A 388 18.82 -31.81 1.56
CA GLU A 388 18.35 -31.13 2.76
C GLU A 388 16.96 -30.53 2.54
N LEU A 389 16.77 -29.77 1.46
CA LEU A 389 15.48 -29.18 1.07
C LEU A 389 14.43 -30.27 0.83
N LEU A 390 14.77 -31.31 0.06
CA LEU A 390 13.87 -32.44 -0.18
C LEU A 390 13.53 -33.18 1.11
N GLY A 391 14.46 -33.30 2.04
CA GLY A 391 14.24 -33.86 3.38
C GLY A 391 13.24 -33.03 4.19
N SER A 392 13.41 -31.70 4.20
CA SER A 392 12.52 -30.77 4.90
C SER A 392 11.12 -30.76 4.31
N LEU A 393 10.98 -30.74 2.98
CA LEU A 393 9.69 -30.81 2.29
C LEU A 393 8.97 -32.15 2.54
N SER A 394 9.73 -33.24 2.58
CA SER A 394 9.22 -34.58 2.94
C SER A 394 8.67 -34.61 4.37
N GLN A 395 9.44 -34.10 5.34
CA GLN A 395 8.99 -34.00 6.73
C GLN A 395 7.76 -33.10 6.89
N LEU A 396 7.74 -31.97 6.18
CA LEU A 396 6.61 -31.05 6.20
C LEU A 396 5.35 -31.72 5.66
N ALA A 397 5.44 -32.42 4.53
CA ALA A 397 4.31 -33.15 3.96
C ALA A 397 3.79 -34.27 4.88
N LEU A 398 4.67 -34.90 5.67
CA LEU A 398 4.29 -35.90 6.68
C LEU A 398 3.64 -35.27 7.91
N ASN A 399 4.13 -34.12 8.36
CA ASN A 399 3.59 -33.41 9.53
C ASN A 399 2.19 -32.83 9.25
N TYR A 400 1.95 -32.38 8.02
CA TYR A 400 0.69 -31.80 7.58
C TYR A 400 -0.05 -32.71 6.60
N HIS A 401 -0.15 -34.00 6.95
CA HIS A 401 -0.76 -34.99 6.09
C HIS A 401 -2.23 -34.67 5.78
N GLY A 402 -2.64 -34.88 4.53
CA GLY A 402 -4.01 -34.63 4.08
C GLY A 402 -4.37 -35.40 2.81
N THR A 403 -5.39 -34.94 2.11
CA THR A 403 -5.91 -35.62 0.91
C THR A 403 -5.43 -35.01 -0.39
N THR A 404 -4.83 -33.82 -0.36
CA THR A 404 -4.48 -33.06 -1.56
C THR A 404 -3.12 -33.51 -2.11
N PRO A 405 -3.01 -33.86 -3.40
CA PRO A 405 -1.74 -34.23 -4.02
C PRO A 405 -0.78 -33.03 -4.08
N LEU A 406 0.51 -33.32 -3.92
CA LEU A 406 1.59 -32.33 -4.00
C LEU A 406 2.31 -32.49 -5.34
N TYR A 407 2.53 -31.37 -6.02
CA TYR A 407 3.24 -31.27 -7.29
C TYR A 407 4.46 -30.37 -7.12
N PHE A 408 5.49 -30.62 -7.92
CA PHE A 408 6.72 -29.83 -7.98
C PHE A 408 6.93 -29.35 -9.40
N LYS A 409 6.90 -28.02 -9.58
CA LYS A 409 7.30 -27.39 -10.83
C LYS A 409 8.77 -27.02 -10.74
N VAL A 410 9.60 -27.65 -11.56
CA VAL A 410 11.04 -27.39 -11.59
C VAL A 410 11.35 -26.37 -12.67
N LEU A 411 11.96 -25.25 -12.29
CA LEU A 411 12.47 -24.21 -13.18
C LEU A 411 13.98 -24.38 -13.36
N GLY A 412 14.46 -24.24 -14.58
CA GLY A 412 15.89 -24.11 -14.87
C GLY A 412 16.44 -22.76 -14.42
N ASP A 413 17.75 -22.64 -14.39
CA ASP A 413 18.45 -21.38 -14.05
C ASP A 413 18.14 -20.23 -15.04
N ASP A 414 17.57 -20.55 -16.20
CA ASP A 414 17.07 -19.61 -17.21
C ASP A 414 15.61 -19.18 -16.97
N GLY A 415 14.99 -19.63 -15.87
CA GLY A 415 13.62 -19.34 -15.48
C GLY A 415 12.57 -20.14 -16.25
N LYS A 416 12.96 -21.04 -17.16
CA LYS A 416 12.00 -21.87 -17.91
C LYS A 416 11.59 -23.09 -17.12
N ALA A 417 10.31 -23.45 -17.21
CA ALA A 417 9.82 -24.69 -16.63
C ALA A 417 10.44 -25.89 -17.36
N LEU A 418 11.18 -26.71 -16.62
CA LEU A 418 11.82 -27.93 -17.10
C LEU A 418 10.88 -29.12 -16.96
N ASP A 419 10.20 -29.25 -15.81
CA ASP A 419 9.35 -30.40 -15.54
C ASP A 419 8.25 -30.08 -14.51
N LEU A 420 7.18 -30.88 -14.53
CA LEU A 420 6.12 -30.89 -13.51
C LEU A 420 6.01 -32.31 -12.96
N LEU A 421 6.41 -32.49 -11.71
CA LEU A 421 6.50 -33.78 -11.06
C LEU A 421 5.41 -33.93 -10.00
N GLU A 422 4.68 -35.05 -10.00
CA GLU A 422 3.79 -35.39 -8.89
C GLU A 422 4.60 -36.08 -7.77
N ALA A 423 4.42 -35.64 -6.53
CA ALA A 423 5.00 -36.29 -5.37
C ALA A 423 4.41 -37.70 -5.21
N ALA A 424 5.15 -38.60 -4.56
CA ALA A 424 4.61 -39.93 -4.28
C ALA A 424 3.29 -39.83 -3.48
N PRO A 425 2.32 -40.75 -3.67
CA PRO A 425 1.00 -40.67 -3.03
C PRO A 425 1.02 -40.59 -1.49
N THR A 426 2.13 -40.97 -0.86
CA THR A 426 2.37 -40.85 0.59
C THR A 426 2.54 -39.41 1.05
N PHE A 427 2.91 -38.48 0.17
CA PHE A 427 3.17 -37.07 0.46
C PHE A 427 1.99 -36.15 0.09
N ARG A 428 0.78 -36.61 0.38
CA ARG A 428 -0.43 -35.78 0.29
C ARG A 428 -0.55 -34.88 1.52
N VAL A 429 -1.00 -33.65 1.29
CA VAL A 429 -0.96 -32.57 2.28
C VAL A 429 -2.35 -31.99 2.53
N SER A 430 -2.51 -31.31 3.67
CA SER A 430 -3.65 -30.46 3.96
C SER A 430 -3.23 -28.99 3.82
N PRO A 431 -3.70 -28.26 2.79
CA PRO A 431 -3.28 -26.88 2.53
C PRO A 431 -3.98 -25.90 3.49
N ASN A 432 -3.61 -25.95 4.78
CA ASN A 432 -4.07 -25.05 5.81
C ASN A 432 -3.03 -23.94 6.11
N LYS A 433 -3.37 -22.96 6.95
CA LYS A 433 -2.49 -21.83 7.28
C LYS A 433 -1.16 -22.29 7.89
N ASP A 434 -1.17 -23.27 8.79
CA ASP A 434 0.05 -23.78 9.43
C ASP A 434 1.01 -24.45 8.43
N PHE A 435 0.46 -25.13 7.42
CA PHE A 435 1.22 -25.70 6.31
C PHE A 435 1.84 -24.59 5.44
N GLU A 436 1.08 -23.53 5.13
CA GLU A 436 1.58 -22.38 4.38
C GLU A 436 2.71 -21.67 5.11
N ASP A 437 2.53 -21.35 6.39
CA ASP A 437 3.53 -20.66 7.21
C ASP A 437 4.81 -21.51 7.33
N SER A 438 4.66 -22.84 7.44
CA SER A 438 5.79 -23.77 7.47
C SER A 438 6.52 -23.85 6.12
N ILE A 439 5.79 -23.77 5.00
CA ILE A 439 6.42 -23.71 3.68
C ILE A 439 7.06 -22.34 3.47
N ALA A 440 6.44 -21.24 3.91
CA ALA A 440 6.96 -19.87 3.81
C ALA A 440 8.36 -19.74 4.44
N GLY A 441 8.60 -20.48 5.54
CA GLY A 441 9.90 -20.55 6.19
C GLY A 441 10.97 -21.33 5.40
N LEU A 442 10.57 -22.14 4.42
CA LEU A 442 11.45 -22.96 3.57
C LEU A 442 11.57 -22.43 2.13
N LEU A 443 10.50 -21.84 1.61
CA LEU A 443 10.31 -21.33 0.25
C LEU A 443 9.46 -20.07 0.36
N SER A 444 9.72 -19.04 -0.45
CA SER A 444 8.88 -17.84 -0.46
C SER A 444 7.43 -18.16 -0.89
N LEU A 445 6.43 -17.46 -0.31
CA LEU A 445 4.99 -17.73 -0.51
C LEU A 445 4.52 -17.66 -1.97
N ASP A 446 5.17 -16.83 -2.78
CA ASP A 446 4.93 -16.67 -4.22
C ASP A 446 5.22 -17.95 -5.03
N ARG A 447 5.90 -18.92 -4.43
CA ARG A 447 6.25 -20.21 -5.05
C ARG A 447 5.21 -21.29 -4.83
N ILE A 448 4.16 -21.02 -4.06
CA ILE A 448 3.05 -21.95 -3.82
C ILE A 448 1.90 -21.62 -4.78
N GLN A 449 1.48 -22.59 -5.56
CA GLN A 449 0.33 -22.47 -6.46
C GLN A 449 -0.70 -23.53 -6.09
N TYR A 450 -1.96 -23.12 -5.96
CA TYR A 450 -3.07 -24.02 -5.70
C TYR A 450 -3.76 -24.35 -7.03
N ALA A 451 -3.72 -25.61 -7.43
CA ALA A 451 -4.60 -26.12 -8.47
C ALA A 451 -6.02 -26.19 -7.88
N SER A 452 -7.01 -25.70 -8.62
CA SER A 452 -8.43 -25.61 -8.22
C SER A 452 -9.35 -26.38 -9.16
#